data_AF-A0A0A8H9D4-F1
#
_entry.id   AF-A0A0A8H9D4-F1
#
_cell.length_a   1.000
_cell.length_b   1.000
_cell.length_c   1.000
_cell.angle_alpha   90.00
_cell.angle_beta   90.00
_cell.angle_gamma   90.00
#
_symmetry.space_group_name_H-M   'P 1'
#
loop_
_entity.id
_entity.type
_entity.pdbx_description
1 polymer ?
#
loop_
_entity_poly.entity_id
_entity_poly.type
_entity_poly.pdbx_seq_one_letter_code
_entity_poly.pdbx_strand_id
1 'polypeptide(L)'
;MTNKEIVEKLRDNAELAWASYGYFHYFLEQQSKSHFLVMQDRQGNEIRDADNKSKIQEIYITDILNTNYKNHRVVEFVQLDKEQKEITISKLDGDFSPLQAKQFLDRYDLLIHQTNTESSFSAALFYDTHKDGFVVWFRETECGF
;
A
#
# COMPACT_ATOMS: atom_id res chain seq x y z
N MET A 1 -30.12 -15.87 -3.41
CA MET A 1 -28.75 -15.61 -3.88
C MET A 1 -28.36 -16.72 -4.83
N THR A 2 -27.91 -16.39 -6.03
CA THR A 2 -27.46 -17.36 -7.04
C THR A 2 -26.04 -17.84 -6.74
N ASN A 3 -25.61 -18.98 -7.31
CA ASN A 3 -24.22 -19.44 -7.18
C ASN A 3 -23.21 -18.38 -7.66
N LYS A 4 -23.55 -17.63 -8.71
CA LYS A 4 -22.72 -16.54 -9.23
C LYS A 4 -22.54 -15.42 -8.20
N GLU A 5 -23.63 -14.98 -7.58
CA GLU A 5 -23.60 -13.93 -6.54
C GLU A 5 -22.79 -14.37 -5.30
N ILE A 6 -22.85 -15.66 -4.94
CA ILE A 6 -22.04 -16.21 -3.84
C ILE A 6 -20.55 -16.14 -4.17
N VAL A 7 -20.17 -16.57 -5.37
CA VAL A 7 -18.77 -16.55 -5.82
C VAL A 7 -18.21 -15.12 -5.89
N GLU A 8 -18.99 -14.18 -6.41
CA GLU A 8 -18.58 -12.76 -6.46
C GLU A 8 -18.38 -12.18 -5.07
N LYS A 9 -19.27 -12.46 -4.11
CA LYS A 9 -19.11 -12.03 -2.72
C LYS A 9 -17.88 -12.64 -2.05
N LEU A 10 -17.61 -13.93 -2.28
CA LEU A 10 -16.43 -14.59 -1.73
C LEU A 10 -15.14 -13.95 -2.27
N ARG A 11 -15.07 -13.67 -3.57
CA ARG A 11 -13.93 -12.97 -4.18
C ARG A 11 -13.76 -11.58 -3.59
N ASP A 12 -14.83 -10.77 -3.56
CA ASP A 12 -14.78 -9.40 -3.05
C ASP A 12 -14.28 -9.36 -1.59
N ASN A 13 -14.79 -10.26 -0.75
CA ASN A 13 -14.37 -10.35 0.66
C ASN A 13 -12.92 -10.82 0.80
N ALA A 14 -12.47 -11.75 -0.05
CA ALA A 14 -11.08 -12.20 -0.06
C ALA A 14 -10.13 -11.08 -0.48
N GLU A 15 -10.48 -10.30 -1.50
CA GLU A 15 -9.69 -9.14 -1.92
C GLU A 15 -9.65 -8.06 -0.84
N LEU A 16 -10.77 -7.74 -0.20
CA LEU A 16 -10.79 -6.80 0.93
C LEU A 16 -9.91 -7.29 2.10
N ALA A 17 -10.00 -8.56 2.45
CA ALA A 17 -9.17 -9.17 3.50
C ALA A 17 -7.69 -9.16 3.11
N TRP A 18 -7.36 -9.36 1.85
CA TRP A 18 -5.97 -9.38 1.39
C TRP A 18 -5.39 -7.97 1.28
N ALA A 19 -6.18 -7.02 0.78
CA ALA A 19 -5.83 -5.60 0.76
C ALA A 19 -5.60 -5.03 2.17
N SER A 20 -6.20 -5.63 3.22
CA SER A 20 -5.96 -5.23 4.61
C SER A 20 -4.50 -5.36 5.06
N TYR A 21 -3.70 -6.16 4.37
CA TYR A 21 -2.26 -6.27 4.61
C TYR A 21 -1.47 -5.11 3.99
N GLY A 22 -2.09 -4.34 3.09
CA GLY A 22 -1.49 -3.18 2.43
C GLY A 22 -1.13 -2.07 3.43
N TYR A 23 0.09 -1.55 3.32
CA TYR A 23 0.59 -0.44 4.13
C TYR A 23 0.02 0.92 3.69
N PHE A 24 -1.29 1.10 3.80
CA PHE A 24 -1.96 2.32 3.29
C PHE A 24 -1.60 3.63 4.01
N HIS A 25 -0.93 3.55 5.16
CA HIS A 25 -0.50 4.73 5.91
C HIS A 25 0.43 5.64 5.12
N TYR A 26 1.26 5.10 4.21
CA TYR A 26 2.09 5.91 3.32
C TYR A 26 1.29 6.84 2.40
N PHE A 27 0.03 6.50 2.12
CA PHE A 27 -0.86 7.26 1.25
C PHE A 27 -1.73 8.26 2.03
N LEU A 28 -2.22 7.87 3.21
CA LEU A 28 -3.11 8.75 3.98
C LEU A 28 -2.37 9.75 4.88
N GLU A 29 -1.13 9.48 5.29
CA GLU A 29 -0.27 10.47 5.96
C GLU A 29 0.25 11.56 5.00
N GLN A 30 -0.08 11.49 3.70
CA GLN A 30 0.36 12.44 2.66
C GLN A 30 -0.18 13.87 2.76
N GLN A 31 -0.95 14.20 3.81
CA GLN A 31 -1.33 15.61 4.01
C GLN A 31 -0.16 16.52 4.40
N SER A 32 1.07 15.99 4.58
CA SER A 32 2.26 16.82 4.85
C SER A 32 3.63 16.31 4.36
N LYS A 33 3.77 15.07 3.85
CA LYS A 33 5.07 14.47 3.48
C LYS A 33 4.99 13.65 2.19
N SER A 34 5.98 13.79 1.30
CA SER A 34 6.10 13.01 0.06
C SER A 34 6.97 11.77 0.28
N HIS A 35 6.44 10.60 -0.09
CA HIS A 35 7.14 9.31 -0.05
C HIS A 35 7.51 8.84 -1.46
N PHE A 36 8.61 8.12 -1.57
CA PHE A 36 9.13 7.68 -2.86
C PHE A 36 9.60 6.23 -2.84
N LEU A 37 9.46 5.55 -3.98
CA LEU A 37 10.03 4.23 -4.22
C LEU A 37 11.44 4.37 -4.80
N VAL A 38 12.37 3.58 -4.28
CA VAL A 38 13.69 3.39 -4.90
C VAL A 38 13.54 2.41 -6.06
N MET A 39 13.87 2.86 -7.27
CA MET A 39 13.75 2.06 -8.49
C MET A 39 14.80 0.97 -8.56
N GLN A 40 14.40 -0.20 -9.05
CA GLN A 40 15.29 -1.35 -9.24
C GLN A 40 15.43 -1.75 -10.71
N ASP A 41 16.56 -2.33 -11.07
CA ASP A 41 16.79 -2.97 -12.36
C ASP A 41 16.09 -4.35 -12.44
N ARG A 42 16.23 -5.04 -13.57
CA ARG A 42 15.61 -6.36 -13.78
C ARG A 42 16.21 -7.46 -12.89
N GLN A 43 17.39 -7.23 -12.30
CA GLN A 43 18.04 -8.13 -11.36
C GLN A 43 17.71 -7.79 -9.90
N GLY A 44 16.95 -6.72 -9.65
CA GLY A 44 16.58 -6.25 -8.31
C GLY A 44 17.61 -5.31 -7.66
N ASN A 45 18.63 -4.85 -8.40
CA ASN A 45 19.58 -3.87 -7.87
C ASN A 45 19.03 -2.46 -7.98
N GLU A 46 19.35 -1.61 -7.01
CA GLU A 46 18.95 -0.20 -7.02
C GLU A 46 19.57 0.54 -8.20
N ILE A 47 18.72 1.27 -8.94
CA ILE A 47 19.16 2.13 -10.02
C ILE A 47 19.68 3.43 -9.40
N ARG A 48 20.86 3.87 -9.84
CA ARG A 48 21.47 5.13 -9.40
C ARG A 48 21.71 6.07 -10.57
N ASP A 49 21.71 7.37 -10.29
CA ASP A 49 22.07 8.41 -11.25
C ASP A 49 23.59 8.60 -11.37
N ALA A 50 24.01 9.55 -12.21
CA ALA A 50 25.43 9.86 -12.44
C ALA A 50 26.15 10.39 -11.18
N ASP A 51 25.40 10.95 -10.23
CA ASP A 51 25.90 11.48 -8.95
C ASP A 51 25.84 10.42 -7.83
N ASN A 52 25.60 9.15 -8.18
CA ASN A 52 25.48 8.01 -7.26
C ASN A 52 24.28 8.10 -6.28
N LYS A 53 23.24 8.88 -6.62
CA LYS A 53 22.00 8.96 -5.85
C LYS A 53 20.98 7.96 -6.37
N SER A 54 20.13 7.46 -5.47
CA SER A 54 19.04 6.54 -5.79
C SER A 54 18.08 7.18 -6.80
N LYS A 55 17.73 6.46 -7.87
CA LYS A 55 16.65 6.87 -8.75
C LYS A 55 15.33 6.58 -8.06
N ILE A 56 14.50 7.61 -7.90
CA ILE A 56 13.24 7.54 -7.16
C ILE A 56 12.01 7.75 -8.04
N GLN A 57 10.86 7.24 -7.60
CA GLN A 57 9.54 7.46 -8.19
C GLN A 57 8.54 7.81 -7.08
N GLU A 58 7.61 8.74 -7.32
CA GLU A 58 6.50 8.99 -6.40
C GLU A 58 5.65 7.73 -6.21
N ILE A 59 5.18 7.50 -4.98
CA ILE A 59 4.36 6.34 -4.64
C ILE A 59 2.86 6.66 -4.73
N TYR A 60 2.11 5.81 -5.43
CA TYR A 60 0.65 5.85 -5.45
C TYR A 60 0.07 4.67 -4.68
N ILE A 61 -1.20 4.78 -4.25
CA ILE A 61 -1.90 3.72 -3.51
C ILE A 61 -1.93 2.39 -4.29
N THR A 62 -1.98 2.45 -5.63
CA THR A 62 -1.88 1.27 -6.51
C THR A 62 -0.54 0.55 -6.39
N ASP A 63 0.54 1.28 -6.13
CA ASP A 63 1.87 0.72 -6.05
C ASP A 63 2.07 -0.05 -4.73
N ILE A 64 1.41 0.39 -3.65
CA ILE A 64 1.47 -0.25 -2.32
C ILE A 64 1.03 -1.71 -2.38
N LEU A 65 -0.07 -1.98 -3.10
CA LEU A 65 -0.61 -3.33 -3.25
C LEU A 65 0.07 -4.11 -4.38
N ASN A 66 0.75 -3.44 -5.32
CA ASN A 66 1.26 -4.09 -6.52
C ASN A 66 2.53 -4.92 -6.23
N THR A 67 2.46 -6.22 -6.52
CA THR A 67 3.53 -7.19 -6.30
C THR A 67 4.79 -6.91 -7.12
N ASN A 68 4.71 -6.15 -8.21
CA ASN A 68 5.90 -5.71 -8.94
C ASN A 68 6.82 -4.84 -8.08
N TYR A 69 6.27 -4.13 -7.09
CA TYR A 69 7.01 -3.30 -6.16
C TYR A 69 7.29 -4.00 -4.83
N LYS A 70 7.02 -5.31 -4.73
CA LYS A 70 7.40 -6.10 -3.57
C LYS A 70 8.87 -5.92 -3.24
N ASN A 71 9.16 -5.75 -1.95
CA ASN A 71 10.48 -5.47 -1.39
C ASN A 71 11.15 -4.16 -1.82
N HIS A 72 10.48 -3.32 -2.63
CA HIS A 72 11.02 -2.00 -2.96
C HIS A 72 11.03 -1.13 -1.71
N ARG A 73 12.13 -0.40 -1.53
CA ARG A 73 12.30 0.52 -0.40
C ARG A 73 11.42 1.75 -0.63
N VAL A 74 10.69 2.11 0.42
CA VAL A 74 10.01 3.40 0.52
C VAL A 74 10.90 4.34 1.30
N VAL A 75 11.12 5.54 0.76
CA VAL A 75 11.99 6.56 1.34
C VAL A 75 11.26 7.89 1.51
N GLU A 76 11.71 8.66 2.50
CA GLU A 76 11.34 10.05 2.75
C GLU A 76 12.60 10.92 2.64
N PHE A 77 12.44 12.14 2.15
CA PHE A 77 13.50 13.16 2.19
C PHE A 77 13.26 14.14 3.34
N VAL A 78 14.19 14.17 4.29
CA VAL A 78 14.13 15.12 5.42
C VAL A 78 15.17 16.21 5.24
N GLN A 79 14.79 17.45 5.55
CA GLN A 79 15.73 18.56 5.62
C GLN A 79 16.43 18.54 6.98
N LEU A 80 17.76 18.38 6.97
CA LEU A 80 18.62 18.49 8.14
C LEU A 80 19.59 19.64 7.88
N ASP A 81 19.36 20.77 8.55
CA ASP A 81 20.07 22.03 8.32
C ASP A 81 20.01 22.49 6.85
N LYS A 82 21.15 22.50 6.15
CA LYS A 82 21.29 22.90 4.74
C LYS A 82 21.29 21.70 3.78
N GLU A 83 21.20 20.48 4.28
CA GLU A 83 21.27 19.26 3.47
C GLU A 83 19.95 18.47 3.53
N GLN A 84 19.60 17.86 2.40
CA GLN A 84 18.48 16.94 2.32
C GLN A 84 18.99 15.51 2.43
N LYS A 85 18.42 14.72 3.34
CA LYS A 85 18.82 13.34 3.58
C LYS A 85 17.70 12.38 3.20
N GLU A 86 18.07 11.33 2.47
CA GLU A 86 17.20 10.17 2.21
C GLU A 86 17.15 9.27 3.45
N ILE A 87 15.94 8.94 3.92
CA ILE A 87 15.71 7.99 5.00
C ILE A 87 14.80 6.88 4.48
N THR A 88 15.19 5.63 4.71
CA THR A 88 14.29 4.49 4.44
C THR A 88 13.32 4.33 5.58
N ILE A 89 12.03 4.35 5.24
CA ILE A 89 10.97 4.18 6.22
C ILE A 89 10.47 2.74 6.26
N SER A 90 10.45 2.05 5.11
CA SER A 90 9.97 0.66 5.03
C SER A 90 10.25 -0.01 3.69
N LYS A 91 9.69 -1.20 3.49
CA LYS A 91 9.59 -1.94 2.23
C LYS A 91 8.15 -2.33 1.95
N LEU A 92 7.76 -2.34 0.68
CA LEU A 92 6.42 -2.78 0.29
C LEU A 92 6.30 -4.31 0.29
N ASP A 93 5.14 -4.83 0.69
CA ASP A 93 4.84 -6.27 0.63
C ASP A 93 4.33 -6.69 -0.75
N GLY A 94 3.54 -5.85 -1.43
CA GLY A 94 3.07 -6.08 -2.80
C GLY A 94 2.28 -7.37 -2.95
N ASP A 95 1.02 -7.35 -2.49
CA ASP A 95 0.19 -8.54 -2.35
C ASP A 95 -0.65 -8.89 -3.58
N PHE A 96 -0.88 -7.94 -4.48
CA PHE A 96 -1.78 -8.05 -5.63
C PHE A 96 -1.00 -8.06 -6.95
N SER A 97 -1.51 -8.78 -7.95
CA SER A 97 -1.02 -8.58 -9.31
C SER A 97 -1.29 -7.13 -9.77
N PRO A 98 -0.52 -6.57 -10.72
CA PRO A 98 -0.69 -5.18 -11.14
C PRO A 98 -2.13 -4.84 -11.58
N LEU A 99 -2.76 -5.76 -12.33
CA LEU A 99 -4.13 -5.58 -12.80
C LEU A 99 -5.13 -5.65 -11.65
N GLN A 100 -4.92 -6.57 -10.70
CA GLN A 100 -5.79 -6.72 -9.53
C GLN A 100 -5.71 -5.50 -8.61
N ALA A 101 -4.51 -4.97 -8.34
CA ALA A 101 -4.33 -3.74 -7.57
C ALA A 101 -5.08 -2.57 -8.19
N LYS A 102 -4.97 -2.41 -9.52
CA LYS A 102 -5.72 -1.40 -10.26
C LYS A 102 -7.23 -1.61 -10.16
N GLN A 103 -7.73 -2.81 -10.44
CA GLN A 103 -9.16 -3.11 -10.39
C GLN A 103 -9.77 -2.93 -8.99
N PHE A 104 -9.00 -3.26 -7.95
CA PHE A 104 -9.41 -3.06 -6.57
C PHE A 104 -9.58 -1.57 -6.26
N LEU A 105 -8.58 -0.74 -6.63
CA LEU A 105 -8.59 0.69 -6.34
C LEU A 105 -9.43 1.52 -7.31
N ASP A 106 -9.79 0.99 -8.48
CA ASP A 106 -10.83 1.57 -9.35
C ASP A 106 -12.23 1.43 -8.71
N ARG A 107 -12.42 0.47 -7.80
CA ARG A 107 -13.69 0.19 -7.13
C ARG A 107 -13.77 0.70 -5.70
N TYR A 108 -12.69 0.62 -4.94
CA TYR A 108 -12.68 0.97 -3.52
C TYR A 108 -11.87 2.25 -3.27
N ASP A 109 -12.57 3.31 -2.91
CA ASP A 109 -11.94 4.54 -2.44
C ASP A 109 -11.51 4.36 -0.99
N LEU A 110 -10.21 4.48 -0.71
CA LEU A 110 -9.70 4.46 0.65
C LEU A 110 -9.97 5.80 1.34
N LEU A 111 -10.76 5.78 2.41
CA LEU A 111 -11.14 7.00 3.14
C LEU A 111 -10.30 7.20 4.41
N ILE A 112 -10.14 6.14 5.21
CA ILE A 112 -9.43 6.18 6.48
C ILE A 112 -8.64 4.88 6.63
N HIS A 113 -7.43 4.97 7.14
CA HIS A 113 -6.64 3.83 7.59
C HIS A 113 -6.07 4.15 8.96
N GLN A 114 -6.25 3.21 9.88
CA GLN A 114 -5.57 3.21 11.15
C GLN A 114 -4.47 2.16 11.08
N THR A 115 -3.22 2.62 11.19
CA THR A 115 -2.04 1.75 11.31
C THR A 115 -2.11 0.86 12.54
N ASN A 116 -1.34 -0.23 12.53
CA ASN A 116 -1.21 -1.10 13.69
C ASN A 116 -0.86 -0.29 14.95
N THR A 117 -1.75 -0.30 15.93
CA THR A 117 -1.51 0.28 17.26
C THR A 117 -0.70 -0.68 18.13
N GLU A 118 -0.31 -0.24 19.34
CA GLU A 118 0.33 -1.12 20.35
C GLU A 118 -0.53 -2.34 20.70
N SER A 119 -1.86 -2.25 20.51
CA SER A 119 -2.79 -3.39 20.63
C SER A 119 -2.77 -4.33 19.42
N SER A 120 -1.85 -4.12 18.48
CA SER A 120 -1.62 -4.95 17.30
C SER A 120 -2.84 -5.09 16.37
N PHE A 121 -3.63 -4.04 16.23
CA PHE A 121 -4.81 -3.99 15.36
C PHE A 121 -4.71 -2.85 14.36
N SER A 122 -5.13 -3.08 13.11
CA SER A 122 -5.33 -2.05 12.08
C SER A 122 -6.72 -2.15 11.47
N ALA A 123 -7.20 -1.02 10.98
CA ALA A 123 -8.47 -0.93 10.27
C ALA A 123 -8.32 -0.07 9.02
N ALA A 124 -9.19 -0.28 8.04
CA ALA A 124 -9.47 0.76 7.07
C ALA A 124 -10.95 0.82 6.69
N LEU A 125 -11.38 2.03 6.34
CA LEU A 125 -12.68 2.34 5.80
C LEU A 125 -12.51 2.60 4.30
N PHE A 126 -13.19 1.79 3.50
CA PHE A 126 -13.34 1.99 2.07
C PHE A 126 -14.76 2.40 1.72
N TYR A 127 -14.89 3.11 0.60
CA TYR A 127 -16.16 3.31 -0.08
C TYR A 127 -16.16 2.50 -1.38
N ASP A 128 -17.11 1.57 -1.52
CA ASP A 128 -17.32 0.73 -2.71
C ASP A 128 -18.15 1.53 -3.73
N THR A 129 -17.48 2.08 -4.73
CA THR A 129 -18.10 2.93 -5.76
C THR A 129 -19.08 2.16 -6.65
N HIS A 130 -18.98 0.82 -6.70
CA HIS A 130 -19.85 -0.03 -7.51
C HIS A 130 -21.13 -0.42 -6.76
N LYS A 131 -21.08 -0.44 -5.43
CA LYS A 131 -22.24 -0.80 -4.58
C LYS A 131 -22.84 0.39 -3.85
N ASP A 132 -22.24 1.58 -3.98
CA ASP A 132 -22.67 2.80 -3.30
C ASP A 132 -22.77 2.58 -1.78
N GLY A 133 -21.67 2.17 -1.17
CA GLY A 133 -21.67 1.75 0.24
C GLY A 133 -20.29 1.71 0.89
N PHE A 134 -20.30 1.75 2.22
CA PHE A 134 -19.08 1.73 3.02
C PHE A 134 -18.72 0.31 3.44
N VAL A 135 -17.42 0.01 3.41
CA VAL A 135 -16.85 -1.25 3.89
C VAL A 135 -15.77 -0.93 4.91
N VAL A 136 -15.92 -1.47 6.11
CA VAL A 136 -14.87 -1.43 7.14
C VAL A 136 -14.24 -2.80 7.24
N TRP A 137 -12.91 -2.85 7.23
CA TRP A 137 -12.17 -4.05 7.57
C TRP A 137 -11.37 -3.86 8.85
N PHE A 138 -11.20 -4.97 9.55
CA PHE A 138 -10.43 -5.11 10.78
C PHE A 138 -9.35 -6.17 10.56
N ARG A 139 -8.10 -5.88 10.92
CA ARG A 139 -7.00 -6.84 10.95
C ARG A 139 -6.40 -6.82 12.34
N GLU A 140 -6.32 -7.98 12.96
CA GLU A 140 -5.51 -8.18 14.15
C GLU A 140 -4.19 -8.83 13.74
N THR A 141 -3.12 -8.56 14.47
CA THR A 141 -1.92 -9.37 14.42
C THR A 141 -2.24 -10.65 15.19
N GLU A 142 -2.03 -11.79 14.52
CA GLU A 142 -2.04 -13.09 15.17
C GLU A 142 -0.90 -13.12 16.20
N CYS A 143 -1.18 -12.76 17.46
CA CYS A 143 -0.29 -13.07 18.56
C CYS A 143 -0.30 -14.60 18.70
N GLY A 144 0.80 -15.25 18.32
CA GLY A 144 0.97 -16.69 18.56
C GLY A 144 0.77 -16.99 20.04
N PHE A 145 -0.24 -17.80 20.34
CA PHE A 145 -0.50 -18.34 21.68
C PHE A 145 0.42 -19.55 21.96
#